data_AF-A0A6V8KNM6-F1
#
_entry.id   AF-A0A6V8KNM6-F1
#
_cell.length_a   1.000
_cell.length_b   1.000
_cell.length_c   1.000
_cell.angle_alpha   90.00
_cell.angle_beta   90.00
_cell.angle_gamma   90.00
#
_symmetry.space_group_name_H-M   'P 1'
#
loop_
_entity.id
_entity.type
_entity.pdbx_description
1 polymer ?
#
loop_
_entity_poly.entity_id
_entity_poly.type
_entity_poly.pdbx_seq_one_letter_code
_entity_poly.pdbx_strand_id
1 'polypeptide(L)'
;MTADLHSLSGAYALDAVDDIERAAFARHLLECESCRIEVAEFQEVAAKLGGADEPPPPGLRDSVLALVSQTSQVTTAEAAPAAGVATLTSLSAKRAERWRRATLGVAAAAVVAIAATWIVMDQRLADERHQVQSLRAERERIYAVMNARDVTMRGANLPDGGRIAAAVSDSEHGGVAMLAGLSDPPAGQIYQMWVFTGGAPKSAALLPAGISGGTLAFDWEPGSSAFAITREPAGGSPAPTMAPLATINLS
;
A
#
# COMPACT_ATOMS: atom_id res chain seq x y z
N MET A 1 17.26 9.69 22.00
CA MET A 1 17.79 8.39 21.52
C MET A 1 16.88 7.22 21.88
N THR A 2 15.58 7.44 22.12
CA THR A 2 14.61 6.41 22.54
C THR A 2 13.89 5.74 21.36
N ALA A 3 13.82 6.43 20.21
CA ALA A 3 13.20 5.91 19.00
C ALA A 3 13.89 4.64 18.46
N ASP A 4 15.18 4.46 18.75
CA ASP A 4 15.98 3.31 18.32
C ASP A 4 15.67 2.04 19.12
N LEU A 5 15.28 2.18 20.40
CA LEU A 5 14.95 1.02 21.23
C LEU A 5 13.57 0.47 20.92
N HIS A 6 12.55 1.32 20.71
CA HIS A 6 11.21 0.83 20.37
C HIS A 6 11.20 0.02 19.06
N SER A 7 12.06 0.35 18.08
CA SER A 7 12.18 -0.43 16.84
C SER A 7 12.73 -1.85 17.03
N LEU A 8 13.32 -2.17 18.19
CA LEU A 8 13.86 -3.50 18.47
C LEU A 8 12.81 -4.50 18.98
N SER A 9 11.56 -4.08 19.24
CA SER A 9 10.54 -4.95 19.87
C SER A 9 10.29 -6.25 19.09
N GLY A 10 10.13 -6.16 17.77
CA GLY A 10 9.96 -7.33 16.90
C GLY A 10 11.20 -8.23 16.85
N ALA A 11 12.39 -7.64 16.71
CA ALA A 11 13.64 -8.40 16.68
C ALA A 11 13.92 -9.09 18.03
N TYR A 12 13.65 -8.41 19.14
CA TYR A 12 13.77 -8.95 20.48
C TYR A 12 12.79 -10.11 20.72
N ALA A 13 11.53 -9.96 20.30
CA ALA A 13 10.50 -10.99 20.43
C ALA A 13 10.87 -12.30 19.70
N LEU A 14 11.59 -12.21 18.58
CA LEU A 14 12.05 -13.33 17.77
C LEU A 14 13.46 -13.83 18.13
N ASP A 15 14.04 -13.34 19.22
CA ASP A 15 15.40 -13.67 19.66
C ASP A 15 16.50 -13.29 18.64
N ALA A 16 16.23 -12.31 17.78
CA ALA A 16 17.05 -11.90 16.64
C ALA A 16 17.92 -10.64 16.90
N VAL A 17 18.25 -10.38 18.17
CA VAL A 17 19.09 -9.26 18.61
C VAL A 17 20.43 -9.76 19.16
N ASP A 18 21.46 -8.92 19.08
CA ASP A 18 22.75 -9.21 19.72
C ASP A 18 22.72 -9.05 21.25
N ASP A 19 23.80 -9.44 21.93
CA ASP A 19 23.87 -9.42 23.40
C ASP A 19 23.78 -8.01 24.00
N ILE A 20 24.30 -7.00 23.27
CA ILE A 20 24.31 -5.59 23.71
C ILE A 20 22.89 -5.02 23.59
N GLU A 21 22.29 -5.20 22.41
CA GLU A 21 20.90 -4.81 22.11
C GLU A 21 19.93 -5.47 23.08
N ARG A 22 20.10 -6.77 23.34
CA ARG A 22 19.29 -7.53 24.31
C ARG A 22 19.37 -6.96 25.71
N ALA A 23 20.57 -6.66 26.20
CA ALA A 23 20.74 -6.09 27.54
C ALA A 23 20.14 -4.69 27.64
N ALA A 24 20.29 -3.87 26.60
CA ALA A 24 19.71 -2.54 26.54
C ALA A 24 18.17 -2.58 26.51
N PHE A 25 17.59 -3.45 25.67
CA PHE A 25 16.15 -3.58 25.52
C PHE A 25 15.50 -4.25 26.75
N ALA A 26 16.16 -5.24 27.37
CA ALA A 26 15.67 -5.85 28.61
C ALA A 26 15.57 -4.83 29.76
N ARG A 27 16.50 -3.88 29.84
CA ARG A 27 16.38 -2.75 30.78
C ARG A 27 15.21 -1.84 30.44
N HIS A 28 15.03 -1.53 29.16
CA HIS A 28 13.92 -0.69 28.69
C HIS A 28 12.54 -1.30 29.03
N LEU A 29 12.39 -2.62 28.96
CA LEU A 29 11.16 -3.31 29.32
C LEU A 29 10.76 -3.15 30.80
N LEU A 30 11.66 -2.74 31.69
CA LEU A 30 11.31 -2.43 33.08
C LEU A 30 10.49 -1.13 33.18
N GLU A 31 10.69 -0.20 32.24
CA GLU A 31 10.17 1.17 32.32
C GLU A 31 9.05 1.44 31.31
N CYS A 32 8.89 0.61 30.26
CA CYS A 32 7.96 0.85 29.16
C CYS A 32 6.87 -0.24 29.05
N GLU A 33 5.65 0.07 29.50
CA GLU A 33 4.51 -0.86 29.43
C GLU A 33 4.09 -1.17 27.99
N SER A 34 4.11 -0.20 27.07
CA SER A 34 3.71 -0.43 25.67
C SER A 34 4.62 -1.44 24.98
N CYS A 35 5.93 -1.38 25.21
CA CYS A 35 6.86 -2.37 24.66
C CYS A 35 6.72 -3.75 25.31
N ARG A 36 6.30 -3.84 26.58
CA ARG A 36 5.97 -5.13 27.20
C ARG A 36 4.78 -5.79 26.51
N ILE A 37 3.71 -5.03 26.26
CA ILE A 37 2.52 -5.50 25.55
C ILE A 37 2.89 -5.94 24.13
N GLU A 38 3.58 -5.10 23.38
CA GLU A 38 3.94 -5.36 21.98
C GLU A 38 4.83 -6.61 21.84
N VAL A 39 5.82 -6.80 22.72
CA VAL A 39 6.66 -8.02 22.72
C VAL A 39 5.83 -9.26 23.03
N ALA A 40 4.90 -9.19 23.98
CA ALA A 40 4.03 -10.32 24.30
C ALA A 40 3.13 -10.71 23.12
N GLU A 41 2.56 -9.72 22.43
CA GLU A 41 1.76 -9.94 21.22
C GLU A 41 2.58 -10.58 20.09
N PHE A 42 3.80 -10.08 19.84
CA PHE A 42 4.69 -10.68 18.84
C PHE A 42 5.12 -12.10 19.19
N GLN A 43 5.39 -12.39 20.47
CA GLN A 43 5.71 -13.75 20.91
C GLN A 43 4.53 -14.72 20.73
N GLU A 44 3.29 -14.27 20.93
CA GLU A 44 2.10 -15.09 20.66
C GLU A 44 1.99 -15.44 19.17
N VAL A 45 2.23 -14.48 18.28
CA VAL A 45 2.25 -14.71 16.83
C VAL A 45 3.39 -15.66 16.46
N ALA A 46 4.58 -15.46 17.01
CA ALA A 46 5.72 -16.35 16.78
C ALA A 46 5.45 -17.78 17.22
N ALA A 47 4.78 -17.98 18.37
CA ALA A 47 4.38 -19.30 18.85
C ALA A 47 3.41 -20.02 17.90
N LYS A 48 2.48 -19.29 17.28
CA LYS A 48 1.56 -19.85 16.26
C LYS A 48 2.29 -20.28 14.99
N LEU A 49 3.39 -19.62 14.65
CA LEU A 49 4.24 -19.96 13.51
C LEU A 49 5.22 -21.11 13.81
N GLY A 50 5.62 -21.27 15.08
CA GLY A 50 6.63 -22.23 15.53
C GLY A 50 6.16 -23.68 15.67
N GLY A 51 5.08 -24.09 14.99
CA GLY A 51 4.62 -25.47 15.01
C GLY A 51 5.72 -26.44 14.56
N ALA A 52 6.10 -27.37 15.43
CA ALA A 52 7.06 -28.42 15.08
C ALA A 52 6.31 -29.56 14.38
N ASP A 53 6.48 -29.66 13.05
CA ASP A 53 5.96 -30.79 12.26
C ASP A 53 6.82 -32.06 12.42
N GLU A 54 8.00 -31.95 13.05
CA GLU A 54 8.95 -33.06 13.22
C GLU A 54 8.82 -33.72 14.62
N PRO A 55 8.64 -35.04 14.72
CA PRO A 55 8.57 -35.73 16.01
C PRO A 55 9.91 -35.62 16.78
N PRO A 56 9.88 -35.35 18.10
CA PRO A 56 11.10 -35.26 18.89
C PRO A 56 11.81 -36.62 18.99
N PRO A 57 13.16 -36.63 19.15
CA PRO A 57 13.91 -37.86 19.34
C PRO A 57 13.40 -38.71 20.52
N PRO A 58 13.38 -40.04 20.39
CA PRO A 58 12.98 -40.92 21.47
C PRO A 58 13.87 -40.72 22.71
N GLY A 59 13.24 -40.60 23.89
CA GLY A 59 13.92 -40.38 25.17
C GLY A 59 14.30 -38.93 25.49
N LEU A 60 14.01 -37.96 24.60
CA LEU A 60 14.26 -36.53 24.88
C LEU A 60 13.48 -36.06 26.11
N ARG A 61 12.20 -36.44 26.21
CA ARG A 61 11.34 -36.11 27.36
C ARG A 61 11.93 -36.62 28.67
N ASP A 62 12.31 -37.89 28.71
CA ASP A 62 12.84 -38.50 29.94
C ASP A 62 14.18 -37.89 30.33
N SER A 63 15.03 -37.57 29.35
CA SER A 63 16.30 -36.87 29.56
C SER A 63 16.10 -35.46 30.14
N VAL A 64 15.14 -34.70 29.63
CA VAL A 64 14.79 -33.37 30.13
C VAL A 64 14.22 -33.46 31.55
N LEU A 65 13.28 -34.38 31.80
CA LEU A 65 12.69 -34.56 33.13
C LEU A 65 13.73 -35.00 34.17
N ALA A 66 14.67 -35.88 33.79
CA ALA A 66 15.78 -36.26 34.65
C ALA A 66 16.69 -35.05 34.97
N LEU A 67 16.99 -34.20 33.99
CA LEU A 67 17.79 -33.00 34.20
C LEU A 67 17.08 -32.00 35.14
N VAL A 68 15.77 -31.80 34.95
CA VAL A 68 14.96 -30.94 35.83
C VAL A 68 14.96 -31.44 37.27
N SER A 69 14.88 -32.76 37.48
CA SER A 69 14.90 -33.34 38.84
C SER A 69 16.23 -33.16 39.58
N GLN A 70 17.33 -32.99 38.84
CA GLN A 70 18.67 -32.81 39.39
C GLN A 70 19.08 -31.33 39.49
N THR A 71 18.33 -30.44 38.85
CA THR A 71 18.60 -29.00 38.88
C THR A 71 17.94 -28.41 40.11
N SER A 72 18.74 -27.85 41.02
CA SER A 72 18.23 -27.12 42.19
C SER A 72 17.30 -26.00 41.73
N GLN A 73 16.02 -26.10 42.09
CA GLN A 73 15.03 -25.06 41.80
C GLN A 73 15.15 -23.97 42.85
N VAL A 74 15.17 -22.70 42.42
CA VAL A 74 15.17 -21.56 43.34
C VAL A 74 13.79 -21.48 43.99
N THR A 75 13.67 -21.91 45.24
CA THR A 75 12.46 -21.70 46.05
C THR A 75 12.43 -20.24 46.50
N THR A 76 11.28 -19.58 46.32
CA THR A 76 11.05 -18.13 46.54
C THR A 76 11.16 -17.67 48.01
N ALA A 77 11.75 -18.46 48.91
CA ALA A 77 11.73 -18.20 50.35
C ALA A 77 12.96 -17.46 50.90
N GLU A 78 14.04 -17.24 50.13
CA GLU A 78 15.20 -16.52 50.69
C GLU A 78 15.95 -15.69 49.63
N ALA A 79 15.47 -14.47 49.42
CA ALA A 79 16.23 -13.44 48.72
C ALA A 79 17.11 -12.68 49.74
N ALA A 80 18.34 -13.14 49.92
CA ALA A 80 19.45 -12.35 50.48
C ALA A 80 20.75 -12.69 49.71
N PRO A 81 21.69 -11.73 49.54
CA PRO A 81 22.68 -11.79 48.48
C PRO A 81 23.86 -12.66 48.87
N ALA A 82 24.07 -13.76 48.15
CA ALA A 82 25.31 -14.54 48.25
C ALA A 82 26.14 -14.34 46.98
N ALA A 83 27.25 -13.62 47.15
CA ALA A 83 28.37 -13.64 46.25
C ALA A 83 28.84 -15.10 46.05
N GLY A 84 28.87 -15.53 44.80
CA GLY A 84 29.29 -16.87 44.43
C GLY A 84 29.35 -17.00 42.92
N VAL A 85 30.46 -16.55 42.33
CA VAL A 85 30.78 -16.74 40.92
C VAL A 85 30.95 -18.24 40.66
N ALA A 86 29.87 -18.91 40.26
CA ALA A 86 29.95 -20.15 39.54
C ALA A 86 30.05 -19.78 38.06
N THR A 87 31.27 -19.79 37.52
CA THR A 87 31.49 -19.81 36.08
C THR A 87 30.85 -21.08 35.54
N LEU A 88 29.61 -20.95 35.05
CA LEU A 88 29.04 -21.91 34.13
C LEU A 88 29.95 -21.93 32.90
N THR A 89 30.87 -22.88 32.86
CA THR A 89 31.60 -23.22 31.64
C THR A 89 30.55 -23.53 30.59
N SER A 90 30.47 -22.60 29.66
CA SER A 90 29.37 -22.50 28.74
C SER A 90 29.42 -23.72 27.81
N LEU A 91 28.44 -24.61 27.97
CA LEU A 91 28.13 -25.61 26.93
C LEU A 91 27.66 -24.92 25.62
N SER A 92 27.45 -23.60 25.65
CA SER A 92 27.16 -22.78 24.49
C SER A 92 28.37 -22.54 23.58
N ALA A 93 29.60 -22.50 24.07
CA ALA A 93 30.77 -22.20 23.22
C ALA A 93 31.06 -23.28 22.17
N LYS A 94 30.96 -24.57 22.57
CA LYS A 94 31.20 -25.69 21.63
C LYS A 94 30.02 -25.98 20.70
N ARG A 95 28.79 -25.64 21.11
CA ARG A 95 27.59 -25.78 20.27
C ARG A 95 27.50 -24.65 19.24
N ALA A 96 27.92 -23.44 19.62
CA ALA A 96 28.02 -22.27 18.75
C ALA A 96 29.00 -22.49 17.59
N GLU A 97 30.18 -23.09 17.84
CA GLU A 97 31.18 -23.31 16.77
C GLU A 97 30.73 -24.34 15.71
N ARG A 98 29.98 -25.38 16.11
CA ARG A 98 29.43 -26.39 15.19
C ARG A 98 28.24 -25.84 14.39
N TRP A 99 27.43 -24.96 14.98
CA TRP A 99 26.31 -24.33 14.28
C TRP A 99 26.79 -23.20 13.35
N ARG A 100 27.88 -22.49 13.69
CA ARG A 100 28.52 -21.49 12.82
C ARG A 100 29.04 -22.04 11.49
N ARG A 101 29.32 -23.36 11.44
CA ARG A 101 29.75 -24.06 10.20
C ARG A 101 28.61 -24.74 9.45
N ALA A 102 27.42 -24.87 10.06
CA ALA A 102 26.22 -25.42 9.41
C ALA A 102 25.27 -24.33 8.88
N THR A 103 25.43 -23.07 9.29
CA THR A 103 24.54 -21.97 8.89
C THR A 103 24.95 -21.24 7.61
N LEU A 104 26.09 -21.57 6.98
CA LEU A 104 26.51 -20.99 5.71
C LEU A 104 25.64 -21.40 4.50
N GLY A 105 24.71 -22.37 4.66
CA GLY A 105 23.75 -22.76 3.62
C GLY A 105 22.29 -22.36 3.90
N VAL A 106 21.88 -22.18 5.15
CA VAL A 106 20.46 -21.99 5.53
C VAL A 106 20.11 -20.53 5.86
N ALA A 107 21.09 -19.71 6.29
CA ALA A 107 20.86 -18.29 6.58
C ALA A 107 20.48 -17.48 5.32
N ALA A 108 20.93 -17.91 4.14
CA ALA A 108 20.57 -17.25 2.88
C ALA A 108 19.08 -17.43 2.53
N ALA A 109 18.48 -18.61 2.80
CA ALA A 109 17.10 -18.88 2.41
C ALA A 109 16.06 -18.11 3.25
N ALA A 110 16.31 -17.93 4.55
CA ALA A 110 15.42 -17.17 5.43
C ALA A 110 15.50 -15.65 5.17
N VAL A 111 16.70 -15.12 4.90
CA VAL A 111 16.86 -13.72 4.46
C VAL A 111 16.20 -13.50 3.10
N VAL A 112 16.32 -14.45 2.17
CA VAL A 112 15.62 -14.38 0.87
C VAL A 112 14.10 -14.47 1.05
N ALA A 113 13.58 -15.29 1.96
CA ALA A 113 12.14 -15.39 2.22
C ALA A 113 11.56 -14.12 2.85
N ILE A 114 12.26 -13.52 3.83
CA ILE A 114 11.88 -12.24 4.46
C ILE A 114 12.05 -11.08 3.47
N ALA A 115 13.12 -11.05 2.69
CA ALA A 115 13.29 -10.07 1.63
C ALA A 115 12.22 -10.23 0.54
N ALA A 116 11.86 -11.46 0.17
CA ALA A 116 10.82 -11.73 -0.81
C ALA A 116 9.44 -11.29 -0.31
N THR A 117 9.08 -11.53 0.96
CA THR A 117 7.84 -11.01 1.54
C THR A 117 7.84 -9.49 1.67
N TRP A 118 8.99 -8.88 2.02
CA TRP A 118 9.14 -7.42 2.05
C TRP A 118 9.01 -6.79 0.65
N ILE A 119 9.62 -7.39 -0.38
CA ILE A 119 9.48 -6.98 -1.78
C ILE A 119 8.03 -7.09 -2.25
N VAL A 120 7.34 -8.19 -1.94
CA VAL A 120 5.93 -8.39 -2.33
C VAL A 120 5.00 -7.42 -1.59
N MET A 121 5.29 -7.09 -0.33
CA MET A 121 4.51 -6.11 0.45
C MET A 121 4.76 -4.67 -0.03
N ASP A 122 6.00 -4.31 -0.33
CA ASP A 122 6.36 -2.99 -0.86
C ASP A 122 5.76 -2.76 -2.25
N GLN A 123 5.70 -3.80 -3.09
CA GLN A 123 5.00 -3.74 -4.38
C GLN A 123 3.50 -3.48 -4.21
N ARG A 124 2.84 -4.16 -3.25
CA ARG A 124 1.42 -3.92 -2.97
C ARG A 124 1.16 -2.51 -2.42
N LEU A 125 2.02 -2.01 -1.54
CA LEU A 125 1.94 -0.64 -1.05
C LEU A 125 2.23 0.40 -2.15
N ALA A 126 3.15 0.12 -3.07
CA ALA A 126 3.46 0.98 -4.20
C ALA A 126 2.27 1.09 -5.16
N ASP A 127 1.63 -0.03 -5.49
CA ASP A 127 0.45 -0.07 -6.36
C ASP A 127 -0.73 0.72 -5.76
N GLU A 128 -1.00 0.55 -4.46
CA GLU A 128 -2.03 1.32 -3.77
C GLU A 128 -1.72 2.83 -3.74
N ARG A 129 -0.45 3.18 -3.49
CA ARG A 129 0.00 4.59 -3.52
C ARG A 129 -0.17 5.19 -4.91
N HIS A 130 0.16 4.46 -5.97
CA HIS A 130 -0.01 4.92 -7.35
C HIS A 130 -1.48 5.17 -7.68
N GLN A 131 -2.38 4.27 -7.29
CA GLN A 131 -3.83 4.48 -7.49
C GLN A 131 -4.32 5.70 -6.72
N VAL A 132 -3.98 5.83 -5.44
CA VAL A 132 -4.39 6.98 -4.62
C VAL A 132 -3.82 8.29 -5.15
N GLN A 133 -2.58 8.30 -5.64
CA GLN A 133 -1.96 9.48 -6.25
C GLN A 133 -2.67 9.88 -7.54
N SER A 134 -3.01 8.92 -8.41
CA SER A 134 -3.73 9.21 -9.66
C SER A 134 -5.12 9.81 -9.41
N LEU A 135 -5.88 9.25 -8.47
CA LEU A 135 -7.18 9.77 -8.06
C LEU A 135 -7.07 11.16 -7.41
N ARG A 136 -6.01 11.40 -6.62
CA ARG A 136 -5.75 12.72 -6.03
C ARG A 136 -5.42 13.76 -7.10
N ALA A 137 -4.54 13.43 -8.04
CA ALA A 137 -4.16 14.33 -9.13
C ALA A 137 -5.35 14.73 -10.00
N GLU A 138 -6.22 13.77 -10.32
CA GLU A 138 -7.45 14.02 -11.06
C GLU A 138 -8.40 14.96 -10.29
N ARG A 139 -8.60 14.69 -9.00
CA ARG A 139 -9.45 15.52 -8.15
C ARG A 139 -8.89 16.93 -7.97
N GLU A 140 -7.57 17.07 -7.87
CA GLU A 140 -6.87 18.34 -7.77
C GLU A 140 -7.05 19.16 -9.05
N ARG A 141 -6.92 18.55 -10.24
CA ARG A 141 -7.23 19.21 -11.52
C ARG A 141 -8.67 19.70 -11.59
N ILE A 142 -9.63 18.86 -11.20
CA ILE A 142 -11.04 19.25 -11.17
C ILE A 142 -11.23 20.47 -10.26
N TYR A 143 -10.65 20.47 -9.06
CA TYR A 143 -10.74 21.62 -8.15
C TYR A 143 -10.02 22.87 -8.67
N ALA A 144 -8.87 22.72 -9.31
CA ALA A 144 -8.10 23.83 -9.86
C ALA A 144 -8.91 24.55 -10.95
N VAL A 145 -9.41 23.81 -11.95
CA VAL A 145 -10.24 24.37 -13.03
C VAL A 145 -11.51 25.01 -12.49
N MET A 146 -12.22 24.34 -11.58
CA MET A 146 -13.50 24.84 -11.05
C MET A 146 -13.36 26.08 -10.16
N ASN A 147 -12.19 26.32 -9.59
CA ASN A 147 -11.89 27.50 -8.77
C ASN A 147 -11.04 28.55 -9.52
N ALA A 148 -10.68 28.30 -10.77
CA ALA A 148 -9.89 29.21 -11.57
C ALA A 148 -10.66 30.53 -11.80
N ARG A 149 -9.95 31.65 -11.83
CA ARG A 149 -10.57 32.98 -12.00
C ARG A 149 -11.12 33.21 -13.40
N ASP A 150 -10.55 32.52 -14.38
CA ASP A 150 -10.88 32.58 -15.80
C ASP A 150 -11.79 31.42 -16.23
N VAL A 151 -12.38 30.68 -15.28
CA VAL A 151 -13.22 29.52 -15.61
C VAL A 151 -14.42 29.93 -16.46
N THR A 152 -14.53 29.34 -17.65
CA THR A 152 -15.68 29.49 -18.53
C THR A 152 -16.47 28.20 -18.54
N MET A 153 -17.74 28.26 -18.12
CA MET A 153 -18.62 27.11 -18.06
C MET A 153 -19.84 27.29 -18.95
N ARG A 154 -20.10 26.31 -19.81
CA ARG A 154 -21.31 26.25 -20.65
C ARG A 154 -21.82 24.83 -20.73
N GLY A 155 -23.10 24.68 -21.06
CA GLY A 155 -23.74 23.37 -21.17
C GLY A 155 -24.78 23.31 -22.28
N ALA A 156 -25.13 22.08 -22.65
CA ALA A 156 -26.11 21.75 -23.66
C ALA A 156 -26.94 20.53 -23.22
N ASN A 157 -28.19 20.48 -23.66
CA ASN A 157 -29.02 19.28 -23.56
C ASN A 157 -28.76 18.40 -24.77
N LEU A 158 -28.80 17.09 -24.57
CA LEU A 158 -28.62 16.12 -25.65
C LEU A 158 -29.97 15.76 -26.27
N PRO A 159 -30.02 15.41 -27.58
CA PRO A 159 -31.27 15.07 -28.27
C PRO A 159 -32.01 13.88 -27.64
N ASP A 160 -31.26 12.89 -27.14
CA ASP A 160 -31.79 11.64 -26.60
C ASP A 160 -32.01 11.68 -25.08
N GLY A 161 -32.03 12.88 -24.50
CA GLY A 161 -32.06 13.10 -23.06
C GLY A 161 -30.67 13.18 -22.44
N GLY A 162 -30.65 13.75 -21.25
CA GLY A 162 -29.41 14.06 -20.54
C GLY A 162 -28.84 15.43 -20.90
N ARG A 163 -27.80 15.81 -20.16
CA ARG A 163 -27.14 17.10 -20.23
C ARG A 163 -25.64 16.93 -20.11
N ILE A 164 -24.93 17.80 -20.80
CA ILE A 164 -23.49 17.91 -20.71
C ILE A 164 -23.10 19.36 -20.45
N ALA A 165 -22.13 19.56 -19.57
CA ALA A 165 -21.51 20.85 -19.34
C ALA A 165 -19.99 20.70 -19.37
N ALA A 166 -19.31 21.73 -19.86
CA ALA A 166 -17.86 21.81 -19.85
C ALA A 166 -17.46 23.11 -19.17
N ALA A 167 -16.53 23.01 -18.22
CA ALA A 167 -15.84 24.13 -17.60
C ALA A 167 -14.38 24.10 -18.03
N VAL A 168 -13.81 25.20 -18.50
CA VAL A 168 -12.43 25.27 -18.97
C VAL A 168 -11.71 26.48 -18.40
N SER A 169 -10.40 26.36 -18.19
CA SER A 169 -9.51 27.44 -17.79
C SER A 169 -8.25 27.40 -18.65
N ASP A 170 -7.91 28.53 -19.26
CA ASP A 170 -6.67 28.67 -20.03
C ASP A 170 -5.46 28.71 -19.09
N SER A 171 -5.60 29.34 -17.91
CA SER A 171 -4.50 29.40 -16.93
C SER A 171 -4.15 28.04 -16.33
N GLU A 172 -5.13 27.18 -16.10
CA GLU A 172 -4.92 25.82 -15.55
C GLU A 172 -4.62 24.78 -16.64
N HIS A 173 -4.69 25.16 -17.92
CA HIS A 173 -4.52 24.26 -19.06
C HIS A 173 -5.41 23.00 -18.97
N GLY A 174 -6.64 23.18 -18.48
CA GLY A 174 -7.50 22.08 -18.07
C GLY A 174 -8.98 22.38 -18.24
N GLY A 175 -9.73 21.30 -18.47
CA GLY A 175 -11.17 21.31 -18.56
C GLY A 175 -11.82 20.23 -17.71
N VAL A 176 -13.08 20.44 -17.35
CA VAL A 176 -13.92 19.52 -16.59
C VAL A 176 -15.24 19.33 -17.32
N ALA A 177 -15.53 18.10 -17.72
CA ALA A 177 -16.80 17.70 -18.31
C ALA A 177 -17.70 17.13 -17.23
N MET A 178 -18.96 17.56 -17.20
CA MET A 178 -20.00 17.10 -16.29
C MET A 178 -21.16 16.54 -17.11
N LEU A 179 -21.51 15.29 -16.87
CA LEU A 179 -22.58 14.58 -17.56
C LEU A 179 -23.66 14.16 -16.56
N ALA A 180 -24.92 14.26 -16.98
CA ALA A 180 -26.04 13.76 -16.19
C ALA A 180 -27.18 13.27 -17.07
N GLY A 181 -27.73 12.10 -16.74
CA GLY A 181 -28.88 11.49 -17.41
C GLY A 181 -28.60 11.02 -18.83
N LEU A 182 -27.36 10.62 -19.13
CA LEU A 182 -26.97 10.11 -20.44
C LEU A 182 -27.59 8.73 -20.68
N SER A 183 -28.28 8.57 -21.81
CA SER A 183 -28.83 7.29 -22.27
C SER A 183 -27.73 6.42 -22.86
N ASP A 184 -27.86 5.09 -22.78
CA ASP A 184 -26.88 4.18 -23.38
C ASP A 184 -26.74 4.40 -24.89
N PRO A 185 -25.51 4.36 -25.44
CA PRO A 185 -25.32 4.43 -26.87
C PRO A 185 -25.88 3.15 -27.54
N PRO A 186 -26.24 3.22 -28.84
CA PRO A 186 -26.64 2.04 -29.60
C PRO A 186 -25.59 0.92 -29.55
N ALA A 187 -26.03 -0.33 -29.72
CA ALA A 187 -25.14 -1.48 -29.70
C ALA A 187 -23.98 -1.31 -30.71
N GLY A 188 -22.75 -1.57 -30.25
CA GLY A 188 -21.53 -1.39 -31.04
C GLY A 188 -21.02 0.05 -31.14
N GLN A 189 -21.61 0.98 -30.40
CA GLN A 189 -21.18 2.38 -30.32
C GLN A 189 -20.76 2.77 -28.90
N ILE A 190 -19.98 3.85 -28.81
CA ILE A 190 -19.62 4.54 -27.58
C ILE A 190 -19.84 6.04 -27.76
N TYR A 191 -19.91 6.80 -26.67
CA TYR A 191 -19.76 8.24 -26.79
C TYR A 191 -18.29 8.62 -26.78
N GLN A 192 -17.92 9.62 -27.58
CA GLN A 192 -16.59 10.21 -27.58
C GLN A 192 -16.70 11.71 -27.45
N MET A 193 -15.92 12.27 -26.54
CA MET A 193 -15.82 13.70 -26.30
C MET A 193 -14.59 14.26 -27.02
N TRP A 194 -14.73 15.47 -27.55
CA TRP A 194 -13.74 16.11 -28.40
C TRP A 194 -13.47 17.53 -27.94
N VAL A 195 -12.20 17.92 -27.98
CA VAL A 195 -11.77 19.33 -27.90
C VAL A 195 -11.31 19.75 -29.28
N PHE A 196 -11.73 20.92 -29.74
CA PHE A 196 -11.30 21.49 -31.01
C PHE A 196 -10.23 22.54 -30.77
N THR A 197 -8.99 22.27 -31.21
CA THR A 197 -7.83 23.17 -31.08
C THR A 197 -7.38 23.58 -32.47
N GLY A 198 -7.42 24.90 -32.78
CA GLY A 198 -7.13 25.38 -34.13
C GLY A 198 -8.02 24.78 -35.23
N GLY A 199 -9.22 24.32 -34.87
CA GLY A 199 -10.16 23.64 -35.76
C GLY A 199 -9.95 22.13 -35.92
N ALA A 200 -8.84 21.57 -35.40
CA ALA A 200 -8.60 20.13 -35.41
C ALA A 200 -9.24 19.45 -34.18
N PRO A 201 -9.96 18.32 -34.34
CA PRO A 201 -10.51 17.57 -33.23
C PRO A 201 -9.43 16.75 -32.52
N LYS A 202 -9.39 16.82 -31.18
CA LYS A 202 -8.59 15.98 -30.29
C LYS A 202 -9.52 15.20 -29.37
N SER A 203 -9.33 13.89 -29.31
CA SER A 203 -10.13 13.04 -28.42
C SER A 203 -9.85 13.39 -26.96
N ALA A 204 -10.89 13.74 -26.22
CA ALA A 204 -10.82 14.10 -24.81
C ALA A 204 -11.11 12.88 -23.90
N ALA A 205 -12.17 12.13 -24.20
CA ALA A 205 -12.52 10.92 -23.45
C ALA A 205 -13.49 10.02 -24.20
N LEU A 206 -13.46 8.72 -23.84
CA LEU A 206 -14.37 7.69 -24.32
C LEU A 206 -15.34 7.30 -23.19
N LEU A 207 -16.64 7.28 -23.47
CA LEU A 207 -17.64 6.80 -22.52
C LEU A 207 -18.36 5.56 -23.10
N PRO A 208 -18.08 4.36 -22.55
CA PRO A 208 -18.80 3.16 -22.94
C PRO A 208 -20.25 3.17 -22.42
N ALA A 209 -21.03 2.18 -22.83
CA ALA A 209 -22.38 1.97 -22.29
C ALA A 209 -22.35 1.73 -20.77
N GLY A 210 -23.45 2.07 -20.10
CA GLY A 210 -23.64 2.00 -18.65
C GLY A 210 -23.26 3.28 -17.89
N ILE A 211 -22.71 4.29 -18.57
CA ILE A 211 -22.34 5.57 -17.95
C ILE A 211 -23.49 6.58 -18.12
N SER A 212 -24.29 6.76 -17.07
CA SER A 212 -25.40 7.73 -17.08
C SER A 212 -25.00 9.14 -16.66
N GLY A 213 -23.80 9.33 -16.11
CA GLY A 213 -23.33 10.62 -15.62
C GLY A 213 -21.97 10.51 -14.93
N GLY A 214 -21.38 11.66 -14.61
CA GLY A 214 -20.07 11.72 -13.97
C GLY A 214 -19.36 13.05 -14.24
N THR A 215 -18.19 13.19 -13.62
CA THR A 215 -17.29 14.33 -13.80
C THR A 215 -15.94 13.80 -14.24
N LEU A 216 -15.38 14.37 -15.29
CA LEU A 216 -14.12 13.92 -15.91
C LEU A 216 -13.26 15.15 -16.18
N ALA A 217 -11.98 15.15 -15.80
CA ALA A 217 -11.05 16.15 -16.29
C ALA A 217 -10.58 15.80 -17.71
N PHE A 218 -10.23 16.81 -18.48
CA PHE A 218 -9.63 16.68 -19.80
C PHE A 218 -8.62 17.80 -20.05
N ASP A 219 -7.70 17.59 -20.98
CA ASP A 219 -6.71 18.61 -21.33
C ASP A 219 -7.36 19.73 -22.15
N TRP A 220 -7.10 20.98 -21.77
CA TRP A 220 -7.54 22.16 -22.49
C TRP A 220 -6.35 23.06 -22.79
N GLU A 221 -6.15 23.38 -24.06
CA GLU A 221 -5.03 24.21 -24.50
C GLU A 221 -5.54 25.61 -24.89
N PRO A 222 -4.83 26.69 -24.54
CA PRO A 222 -5.18 28.03 -24.99
C PRO A 222 -5.33 28.09 -26.52
N GLY A 223 -6.42 28.71 -26.99
CA GLY A 223 -6.78 28.73 -28.41
C GLY A 223 -7.65 27.54 -28.85
N SER A 224 -8.02 26.64 -27.94
CA SER A 224 -9.14 25.72 -28.15
C SER A 224 -10.45 26.49 -28.19
N SER A 225 -11.38 26.06 -29.05
CA SER A 225 -12.58 26.85 -29.36
C SER A 225 -13.89 26.18 -28.96
N ALA A 226 -13.93 24.84 -28.99
CA ALA A 226 -15.15 24.11 -28.74
C ALA A 226 -14.90 22.75 -28.08
N PHE A 227 -15.91 22.31 -27.35
CA PHE A 227 -16.04 20.98 -26.81
C PHE A 227 -17.27 20.30 -27.44
N ALA A 228 -17.16 19.05 -27.86
CA ALA A 228 -18.26 18.32 -28.47
C ALA A 228 -18.37 16.88 -27.99
N ILE A 229 -19.54 16.28 -28.16
CA ILE A 229 -19.78 14.86 -27.91
C ILE A 229 -20.47 14.24 -29.13
N THR A 230 -19.95 13.10 -29.59
CA THR A 230 -20.48 12.33 -30.73
C THR A 230 -20.72 10.89 -30.29
N ARG A 231 -21.46 10.15 -31.11
CA ARG A 231 -21.47 8.68 -31.07
C ARG A 231 -20.43 8.17 -32.04
N GLU A 232 -19.65 7.19 -31.64
CA GLU A 232 -18.58 6.63 -32.45
C GLU A 232 -18.62 5.11 -32.39
N PRO A 233 -18.02 4.39 -33.36
CA PRO A 233 -17.83 2.95 -33.28
C PRO A 233 -17.13 2.52 -31.98
N ALA A 234 -17.37 1.29 -31.54
CA ALA A 234 -16.69 0.72 -30.39
C ALA A 234 -15.16 0.83 -30.52
N GLY A 235 -14.50 1.34 -29.47
CA GLY A 235 -13.07 1.66 -29.46
C GLY A 235 -12.75 3.12 -29.81
N GLY A 236 -13.73 3.88 -30.28
CA GLY A 236 -13.60 5.29 -30.65
C GLY A 236 -13.02 5.49 -32.03
N SER A 237 -12.89 6.76 -32.41
CA SER A 237 -12.41 7.19 -33.71
C SER A 237 -11.21 8.14 -33.56
N PRO A 238 -10.36 8.27 -34.60
CA PRO A 238 -9.29 9.28 -34.61
C PRO A 238 -9.82 10.70 -34.87
N ALA A 239 -10.99 10.83 -35.48
CA ALA A 239 -11.73 12.08 -35.69
C ALA A 239 -13.24 11.77 -35.65
N PRO A 240 -14.11 12.78 -35.40
CA PRO A 240 -15.56 12.59 -35.41
C PRO A 240 -16.05 11.94 -36.70
N THR A 241 -16.73 10.79 -36.62
CA THR A 241 -17.31 10.12 -37.80
C THR A 241 -18.81 10.36 -37.92
N MET A 242 -19.47 10.71 -36.82
CA MET A 242 -20.89 11.03 -36.78
C MET A 242 -21.13 12.50 -36.44
N ALA A 243 -22.34 12.98 -36.71
CA ALA A 243 -22.76 14.32 -36.33
C ALA A 243 -22.68 14.50 -34.79
N PRO A 244 -22.20 15.66 -34.30
CA PRO A 244 -22.21 15.94 -32.87
C PRO A 244 -23.62 15.92 -32.31
N LEU A 245 -23.78 15.25 -31.16
CA LEU A 245 -25.02 15.34 -30.38
C LEU A 245 -25.13 16.71 -29.70
N ALA A 246 -23.99 17.27 -29.31
CA ALA A 246 -23.87 18.64 -28.84
C ALA A 246 -22.48 19.20 -29.13
N THR A 247 -22.43 20.50 -29.39
CA THR A 247 -21.20 21.29 -29.47
C THR A 247 -21.36 22.50 -28.56
N ILE A 248 -20.40 22.70 -27.66
CA ILE A 248 -20.32 23.80 -26.71
C ILE A 248 -19.14 24.67 -27.14
N ASN A 249 -19.41 25.86 -27.64
CA ASN A 249 -18.36 26.84 -27.93
C ASN A 249 -17.89 27.46 -26.62
N LEU A 250 -16.59 27.43 -26.37
CA LEU A 250 -15.96 27.87 -25.11
C LEU A 250 -14.90 28.98 -25.32
N SER A 251 -14.77 29.47 -26.56
CA SER A 251 -14.07 30.70 -26.91
C SER A 251 -14.76 31.97 -26.36
#